data_AF-A0A2T0M620-F1
#
_entry.id   AF-A0A2T0M620-F1
#
_cell.length_a   1.000
_cell.length_b   1.000
_cell.length_c   1.000
_cell.angle_alpha   90.00
_cell.angle_beta   90.00
_cell.angle_gamma   90.00
#
_symmetry.space_group_name_H-M   'P 1'
#
loop_
_entity.id
_entity.type
_entity.pdbx_description
1 polymer ?
#
loop_
_entity_poly.entity_id
_entity_poly.type
_entity_poly.pdbx_seq_one_letter_code
_entity_poly.pdbx_strand_id
1 'polypeptide(L)'
;MIATAADYAWFTFRRFTYDEYTDLREAYCFTLVRGLTPEQVITRTGAEAYDFPPMGLKELIRTAFSSSGRPDSGYGHFFGVVAVDDWAFIVEPNGFMGVCPDIAGRLSAGTRLVSHLLNVNGVEDFLWMEDGRERLALESSCAESRPIRRDQRFQGRFTR
;
A
#
# COMPACT_ATOMS: atom_id res chain seq x y z
N MET A 1 -4.89 19.94 15.02
CA MET A 1 -3.53 19.46 15.32
C MET A 1 -2.81 19.34 14.00
N ILE A 2 -1.64 19.97 13.83
CA ILE A 2 -0.84 19.86 12.60
C ILE A 2 0.30 18.92 12.92
N ALA A 3 0.34 17.76 12.27
CA ALA A 3 1.47 16.84 12.37
C ALA A 3 2.68 17.46 11.65
N THR A 4 3.86 17.27 12.23
CA THR A 4 5.15 17.75 11.71
C THR A 4 6.00 16.57 11.24
N ALA A 5 7.05 16.82 10.44
CA ALA A 5 7.99 15.79 10.03
C ALA A 5 8.65 15.05 11.22
N ALA A 6 8.75 15.70 12.39
CA ALA A 6 9.29 15.11 13.61
C ALA A 6 8.37 14.02 14.19
N ASP A 7 7.05 14.15 14.03
CA ASP A 7 6.07 13.15 14.49
C ASP A 7 6.16 11.85 13.68
N TYR A 8 6.73 11.93 12.48
CA TYR A 8 7.04 10.78 11.62
C TYR A 8 8.52 10.38 11.68
N ALA A 9 9.32 10.95 12.60
CA ALA A 9 10.74 10.65 12.68
C ALA A 9 11.03 9.18 13.02
N TRP A 10 10.06 8.46 13.63
CA TRP A 10 10.14 7.02 13.82
C TRP A 10 10.22 6.24 12.49
N PHE A 11 9.68 6.82 11.40
CA PHE A 11 9.73 6.31 10.04
C PHE A 11 10.94 6.84 9.24
N THR A 12 11.64 7.86 9.75
CA THR A 12 12.79 8.43 9.03
C THR A 12 14.03 7.54 9.13
N PHE A 13 14.85 7.64 8.08
CA PHE A 13 16.10 6.93 7.74
C PHE A 13 17.05 6.46 8.86
N ARG A 14 16.92 6.93 10.10
CA ARG A 14 17.84 6.62 11.21
C ARG A 14 17.36 5.59 12.22
N ARG A 15 16.09 5.16 12.21
CA ARG A 15 15.56 4.18 13.18
C ARG A 15 15.44 2.75 12.63
N PHE A 16 15.48 2.59 11.31
CA PHE A 16 15.71 1.31 10.65
C PHE A 16 17.21 1.04 10.58
N THR A 17 17.80 0.62 11.70
CA THR A 17 19.11 -0.04 11.71
C THR A 17 19.06 -1.23 10.75
N TYR A 18 20.14 -1.40 10.00
CA TYR A 18 20.35 -2.11 8.71
C TYR A 18 19.84 -3.58 8.55
N ASP A 19 19.05 -4.12 9.47
CA ASP A 19 18.71 -5.55 9.56
C ASP A 19 17.19 -5.79 9.48
N GLU A 20 16.37 -5.09 10.27
CA GLU A 20 15.05 -5.67 10.61
C GLU A 20 13.87 -5.26 9.71
N TYR A 21 14.02 -4.23 8.87
CA TYR A 21 12.94 -3.69 8.03
C TYR A 21 13.45 -3.14 6.69
N THR A 22 14.66 -3.52 6.28
CA THR A 22 15.31 -3.02 5.06
C THR A 22 14.44 -3.24 3.83
N ASP A 23 13.64 -4.30 3.81
CA ASP A 23 12.81 -4.62 2.65
C ASP A 23 11.65 -3.64 2.43
N LEU A 24 11.11 -3.04 3.50
CA LEU A 24 10.14 -1.93 3.36
C LEU A 24 10.79 -0.63 2.91
N ARG A 25 12.13 -0.49 2.95
CA ARG A 25 12.79 0.70 2.36
C ARG A 25 12.82 0.64 0.84
N GLU A 26 12.75 -0.54 0.26
CA GLU A 26 12.87 -0.69 -1.19
C GLU A 26 11.50 -0.51 -1.85
N ALA A 27 10.45 -1.16 -1.35
CA ALA A 27 9.11 -0.94 -1.88
C ALA A 27 8.01 -1.34 -0.89
N TYR A 28 6.94 -0.54 -0.84
CA TYR A 28 5.76 -0.81 -0.04
C TYR A 28 4.52 -0.04 -0.51
N CYS A 29 3.35 -0.50 -0.09
CA CYS A 29 2.16 0.33 0.07
C CYS A 29 1.73 0.35 1.54
N PHE A 30 1.48 1.55 2.04
CA PHE A 30 0.80 1.80 3.31
C PHE A 30 -0.56 2.39 2.99
N THR A 31 -1.60 1.60 3.23
CA THR A 31 -2.97 1.95 2.83
C THR A 31 -3.88 2.00 4.05
N LEU A 32 -4.56 3.12 4.23
CA LEU A 32 -5.56 3.35 5.26
C LEU A 32 -6.94 3.35 4.60
N VAL A 33 -7.85 2.52 5.11
CA VAL A 33 -9.25 2.49 4.65
C VAL A 33 -10.19 2.74 5.81
N ARG A 34 -11.03 3.76 5.69
CA ARG A 34 -11.90 4.18 6.80
C ARG A 34 -13.08 3.24 6.95
N GLY A 35 -13.48 2.96 8.18
CA GLY A 35 -14.71 2.27 8.53
C GLY A 35 -14.78 0.80 8.08
N LEU A 36 -13.67 0.22 7.62
CA LEU A 36 -13.58 -1.20 7.30
C LEU A 36 -12.91 -1.99 8.42
N THR A 37 -13.39 -3.19 8.67
CA THR A 37 -12.68 -4.18 9.47
C THR A 37 -11.62 -4.90 8.62
N PRO A 38 -10.61 -5.54 9.23
CA PRO A 38 -9.65 -6.40 8.53
C PRO A 38 -10.31 -7.45 7.62
N GLU A 39 -11.39 -8.08 8.07
CA GLU A 39 -12.13 -9.10 7.31
C GLU A 39 -12.81 -8.50 6.09
N GLN A 40 -13.35 -7.28 6.20
CA GLN A 40 -13.93 -6.56 5.08
C GLN A 40 -12.88 -6.15 4.05
N VAL A 41 -11.66 -5.80 4.49
CA VAL A 41 -10.52 -5.53 3.60
C VAL A 41 -10.17 -6.79 2.80
N ILE A 42 -10.02 -7.94 3.47
CA ILE A 42 -9.73 -9.23 2.82
C ILE A 42 -10.83 -9.56 1.79
N THR A 43 -12.09 -9.42 2.20
CA THR A 43 -13.25 -9.67 1.32
C THR A 43 -13.24 -8.77 0.08
N ARG A 44 -12.98 -7.47 0.24
CA ARG A 44 -13.02 -6.49 -0.87
C ARG A 44 -11.83 -6.62 -1.82
N THR A 45 -10.65 -6.96 -1.30
CA THR A 45 -9.46 -7.23 -2.12
C THR A 45 -9.63 -8.52 -2.92
N GLY A 46 -10.43 -9.47 -2.40
CA GLY A 46 -10.52 -10.82 -2.94
C GLY A 46 -9.30 -11.67 -2.55
N ALA A 47 -8.59 -11.26 -1.49
CA ALA A 47 -7.48 -12.01 -0.96
C ALA A 47 -7.96 -13.30 -0.29
N GLU A 48 -7.16 -14.35 -0.42
CA GLU A 48 -7.37 -15.57 0.34
C GLU A 48 -6.82 -15.35 1.75
N ALA A 49 -7.70 -15.39 2.76
CA ALA A 49 -7.26 -15.51 4.13
C ALA A 49 -6.69 -16.91 4.32
N TYR A 50 -5.38 -17.04 4.21
CA TYR A 50 -4.68 -18.22 4.71
C TYR A 50 -4.77 -18.25 6.23
N ASP A 51 -4.73 -19.44 6.83
CA ASP A 51 -4.67 -19.67 8.28
C ASP A 51 -3.30 -19.24 8.87
N PHE A 52 -2.87 -18.02 8.55
CA PHE A 52 -1.71 -17.40 9.13
C PHE A 52 -2.01 -17.03 10.59
N PRO A 53 -1.16 -17.40 11.55
CA PRO A 53 -1.27 -16.87 12.89
C PRO A 53 -1.11 -15.34 12.87
N PRO A 54 -1.68 -14.61 13.84
CA PRO A 54 -1.41 -13.18 13.98
C PRO A 54 0.10 -12.90 13.96
N MET A 55 0.51 -12.02 13.05
CA MET A 55 1.92 -11.67 12.83
C MET A 55 2.20 -10.22 13.23
N GLY A 56 3.37 -10.00 13.83
CA GLY A 56 3.95 -8.66 13.90
C GLY A 56 4.49 -8.23 12.53
N LEU A 57 4.74 -6.92 12.39
CA LEU A 57 5.24 -6.34 11.14
C LEU A 57 6.51 -7.03 10.60
N LYS A 58 7.44 -7.44 11.48
CA LYS A 58 8.67 -8.14 11.09
C LYS A 58 8.38 -9.49 10.44
N GLU A 59 7.47 -10.28 11.02
CA GLU A 59 7.09 -11.59 10.50
C GLU A 59 6.29 -11.46 9.20
N LEU A 60 5.45 -10.43 9.08
CA LEU A 60 4.79 -10.07 7.84
C LEU A 60 5.81 -9.84 6.70
N ILE A 61 6.83 -9.01 6.95
CA ILE A 61 7.87 -8.72 5.95
C ILE A 61 8.62 -9.99 5.56
N ARG A 62 9.14 -10.75 6.55
CA ARG A 62 9.86 -12.01 6.29
C ARG A 62 9.01 -12.98 5.47
N THR A 63 7.73 -13.10 5.79
CA THR A 63 6.82 -13.99 5.08
C THR A 63 6.59 -13.51 3.65
N ALA A 64 6.39 -12.20 3.44
CA ALA A 64 6.18 -11.61 2.11
C ALA A 64 7.34 -11.84 1.12
N PHE A 65 8.56 -11.99 1.61
CA PHE A 65 9.75 -12.27 0.79
C PHE A 65 10.18 -13.74 0.79
N SER A 66 9.49 -14.59 1.57
CA SER A 66 9.69 -16.04 1.53
C SER A 66 8.88 -16.69 0.39
N SER A 67 9.16 -17.97 0.11
CA SER A 67 8.36 -18.76 -0.82
C SER A 67 6.88 -18.87 -0.41
N SER A 68 6.58 -18.80 0.89
CA SER A 68 5.20 -18.80 1.40
C SER A 68 4.41 -17.54 1.06
N GLY A 69 5.08 -16.39 0.92
CA GLY A 69 4.44 -15.13 0.50
C GLY A 69 4.45 -14.90 -1.02
N ARG A 70 5.18 -15.74 -1.77
CA ARG A 70 5.33 -15.64 -3.23
C ARG A 70 5.17 -17.01 -3.92
N PRO A 71 3.97 -17.61 -3.91
CA PRO A 71 3.74 -18.85 -4.66
C PRO A 71 3.99 -18.59 -6.16
N ASP A 72 4.92 -19.37 -6.76
CA ASP A 72 5.40 -19.59 -8.15
C ASP A 72 5.14 -18.56 -9.28
N SER A 73 4.09 -17.75 -9.19
CA SER A 73 3.71 -16.67 -10.10
C SER A 73 4.53 -15.38 -9.98
N GLY A 74 5.37 -15.22 -8.95
CA GLY A 74 6.26 -14.06 -8.80
C GLY A 74 5.60 -12.68 -8.57
N TYR A 75 4.26 -12.60 -8.68
CA TYR A 75 3.47 -11.36 -8.60
C TYR A 75 2.34 -11.42 -7.54
N GLY A 76 2.38 -12.38 -6.62
CA GLY A 76 1.42 -12.43 -5.50
C GLY A 76 1.60 -11.24 -4.55
N HIS A 77 0.50 -10.52 -4.27
CA HIS A 77 0.48 -9.48 -3.25
C HIS A 77 0.32 -10.12 -1.87
N PHE A 78 1.31 -9.96 -0.99
CA PHE A 78 1.22 -10.36 0.41
C PHE A 78 1.06 -9.10 1.28
N PHE A 79 0.06 -9.08 2.14
CA PHE A 79 -0.18 -7.93 3.01
C PHE A 79 -0.68 -8.35 4.38
N GLY A 80 -0.42 -7.49 5.36
CA GLY A 80 -1.04 -7.54 6.68
C GLY A 80 -2.06 -6.42 6.80
N VAL A 81 -3.10 -6.65 7.59
CA VAL A 81 -4.11 -5.64 7.91
C VAL A 81 -4.39 -5.66 9.41
N VAL A 82 -4.47 -4.47 10.00
CA VAL A 82 -4.80 -4.28 11.42
C VAL A 82 -5.79 -3.13 11.57
N ALA A 83 -6.70 -3.24 12.54
CA ALA A 83 -7.58 -2.13 12.91
C ALA A 83 -6.82 -1.09 13.76
N VAL A 84 -6.96 0.19 13.40
CA VAL A 84 -6.42 1.34 14.12
C VAL A 84 -7.54 2.38 14.20
N ASP A 85 -8.17 2.51 15.37
CA ASP A 85 -9.37 3.33 15.59
C ASP A 85 -10.46 3.06 14.53
N ASP A 86 -10.90 4.09 13.79
CA ASP A 86 -11.90 3.97 12.73
C ASP A 86 -11.31 3.61 11.36
N TRP A 87 -10.08 3.09 11.31
CA TRP A 87 -9.37 2.73 10.08
C TRP A 87 -8.88 1.28 10.10
N ALA A 88 -8.89 0.63 8.93
CA ALA A 88 -8.04 -0.50 8.66
C ALA A 88 -6.73 0.01 8.07
N PHE A 89 -5.61 -0.33 8.70
CA PHE A 89 -4.27 -0.06 8.20
C PHE A 89 -3.69 -1.32 7.56
N ILE A 90 -3.33 -1.19 6.29
CA ILE A 90 -2.80 -2.25 5.45
C ILE A 90 -1.34 -1.95 5.16
N VAL A 91 -0.50 -2.96 5.38
CA VAL A 91 0.91 -2.93 5.01
C VAL A 91 1.17 -4.00 3.97
N GLU A 92 1.59 -3.59 2.80
CA GLU A 92 1.97 -4.46 1.69
C GLU A 92 3.46 -4.24 1.36
N PRO A 93 4.35 -5.18 1.72
CA PRO A 93 5.72 -5.19 1.22
C PRO A 93 5.76 -5.39 -0.30
N ASN A 94 6.81 -4.90 -0.98
CA ASN A 94 6.98 -4.91 -2.45
C ASN A 94 6.06 -3.93 -3.21
N GLY A 95 4.91 -3.54 -2.64
CA GLY A 95 4.15 -2.33 -2.96
C GLY A 95 3.58 -2.21 -4.38
N PHE A 96 2.27 -2.40 -4.52
CA PHE A 96 1.50 -2.03 -5.73
C PHE A 96 -0.02 -2.05 -5.50
N MET A 97 -0.51 -2.93 -4.62
CA MET A 97 -1.94 -3.13 -4.33
C MET A 97 -2.62 -1.82 -3.90
N GLY A 98 -1.96 -1.02 -3.06
CA GLY A 98 -2.53 0.20 -2.50
C GLY A 98 -2.86 1.29 -3.52
N VAL A 99 -2.22 1.26 -4.69
CA VAL A 99 -2.44 2.22 -5.79
C VAL A 99 -3.01 1.57 -7.06
N CYS A 100 -3.21 0.24 -7.06
CA CYS A 100 -3.87 -0.47 -8.15
C CYS A 100 -5.31 0.03 -8.29
N PRO A 101 -5.72 0.63 -9.43
CA PRO A 101 -7.03 1.28 -9.55
C PRO A 101 -8.22 0.38 -9.21
N ASP A 102 -8.17 -0.90 -9.61
CA ASP A 102 -9.25 -1.85 -9.37
C ASP A 102 -9.37 -2.24 -7.89
N ILE A 103 -8.24 -2.32 -7.17
CA ILE A 103 -8.23 -2.67 -5.75
C ILE A 103 -8.57 -1.43 -4.91
N ALA A 104 -7.92 -0.29 -5.19
CA ALA A 104 -8.17 0.97 -4.53
C ALA A 104 -9.64 1.44 -4.71
N GLY A 105 -10.21 1.22 -5.90
CA GLY A 105 -11.62 1.46 -6.19
C GLY A 105 -12.55 0.62 -5.32
N ARG A 106 -12.30 -0.70 -5.23
CA ARG A 106 -13.10 -1.62 -4.38
C ARG A 106 -12.99 -1.28 -2.90
N LEU A 107 -11.78 -1.01 -2.42
CA LEU A 107 -11.55 -0.67 -1.01
C LEU A 107 -12.20 0.66 -0.62
N SER A 108 -12.17 1.67 -1.50
CA SER A 108 -12.79 2.97 -1.25
C SER A 108 -14.31 3.02 -1.49
N ALA A 109 -14.94 1.99 -2.04
CA ALA A 109 -16.38 1.99 -2.31
C ALA A 109 -17.20 2.26 -1.03
N GLY A 110 -18.05 3.29 -1.05
CA GLY A 110 -18.83 3.74 0.11
C GLY A 110 -18.00 4.27 1.28
N THR A 111 -16.70 4.53 1.10
CA THR A 111 -15.80 5.02 2.16
C THR A 111 -14.63 5.82 1.57
N ARG A 112 -13.57 6.01 2.36
CA ARG A 112 -12.32 6.68 1.99
C ARG A 112 -11.15 5.71 2.08
N LEU A 113 -10.27 5.80 1.09
CA LEU A 113 -8.94 5.19 1.09
C LEU A 113 -7.88 6.26 0.91
N VAL A 114 -6.79 6.14 1.67
CA VAL A 114 -5.55 6.89 1.45
C VAL A 114 -4.41 5.89 1.37
N SER A 115 -3.57 6.00 0.36
CA SER A 115 -2.41 5.12 0.19
C SER A 115 -1.15 5.93 -0.08
N HIS A 116 -0.06 5.54 0.57
CA HIS A 116 1.29 5.95 0.21
C HIS A 116 2.03 4.76 -0.38
N LEU A 117 2.61 4.93 -1.56
CA LEU A 117 3.48 3.96 -2.22
C LEU A 117 4.90 4.49 -2.23
N LEU A 118 5.86 3.59 -2.05
CA LEU A 118 7.24 3.73 -2.48
C LEU A 118 7.57 2.50 -3.33
N ASN A 119 8.21 2.68 -4.49
CA ASN A 119 8.74 1.55 -5.27
C ASN A 119 10.26 1.50 -5.25
N VAL A 120 10.82 0.39 -5.76
CA VAL A 120 12.26 0.12 -5.83
C VAL A 120 13.07 1.16 -6.61
N ASN A 121 12.41 1.96 -7.46
CA ASN A 121 13.02 3.03 -8.23
C ASN A 121 13.02 4.37 -7.47
N GLY A 122 12.52 4.40 -6.22
CA GLY A 122 12.39 5.62 -5.43
C GLY A 122 11.23 6.51 -5.86
N VAL A 123 10.28 6.01 -6.65
CA VAL A 123 9.06 6.75 -6.98
C VAL A 123 8.10 6.60 -5.81
N GLU A 124 7.61 7.75 -5.34
CA GLU A 124 6.60 7.82 -4.29
C GLU A 124 5.29 8.36 -4.87
N ASP A 125 4.19 7.69 -4.53
CA ASP A 125 2.85 8.13 -4.88
C ASP A 125 1.99 8.26 -3.63
N PHE A 126 1.22 9.34 -3.57
CA PHE A 126 0.12 9.50 -2.63
C PHE A 126 -1.20 9.46 -3.38
N LEU A 127 -2.07 8.53 -3.00
CA LEU A 127 -3.41 8.36 -3.58
C LEU A 127 -4.47 8.56 -2.50
N TRP A 128 -5.46 9.41 -2.77
CA TRP A 128 -6.68 9.52 -2.00
C TRP A 128 -7.88 9.22 -2.91
N MET A 129 -8.61 8.17 -2.55
CA MET A 129 -9.88 7.76 -3.16
C MET A 129 -11.05 7.97 -2.20
N GLU A 130 -12.20 8.32 -2.74
CA GLU A 130 -13.46 8.36 -1.99
C GLU A 130 -14.62 7.89 -2.86
N ASP A 131 -15.32 6.87 -2.38
CA ASP A 131 -16.41 6.19 -3.09
C ASP A 131 -16.02 5.73 -4.50
N GLY A 132 -14.92 4.97 -4.59
CA GLY A 132 -14.43 4.41 -5.84
C GLY A 132 -13.81 5.43 -6.80
N ARG A 133 -13.69 6.71 -6.42
CA ARG A 133 -13.20 7.78 -7.29
C ARG A 133 -11.97 8.46 -6.71
N GLU A 134 -11.01 8.76 -7.59
CA GLU A 134 -9.84 9.54 -7.23
C GLU A 134 -10.24 10.96 -6.85
N ARG A 135 -9.74 11.42 -5.70
CA ARG A 135 -9.86 12.79 -5.21
C ARG A 135 -8.55 13.54 -5.35
N LEU A 136 -7.45 12.86 -5.10
CA LEU A 136 -6.10 13.41 -5.23
C LEU A 136 -5.11 12.29 -5.53
N ALA A 137 -4.25 12.52 -6.52
CA ALA A 137 -3.02 11.77 -6.74
C ALA A 137 -1.84 12.75 -6.79
N LEU A 138 -0.75 12.41 -6.10
CA LEU A 138 0.51 13.14 -6.11
C LEU A 138 1.65 12.15 -6.33
N GLU A 139 2.44 12.37 -7.39
CA GLU A 139 3.68 11.66 -7.62
C GLU A 139 4.82 12.58 -7.15
N SER A 140 5.57 12.19 -6.10
CA SER A 140 6.59 13.05 -5.49
C SER A 140 7.77 13.33 -6.43
N SER A 141 7.97 12.51 -7.45
CA SER A 141 9.01 12.72 -8.47
C SER A 141 8.79 13.98 -9.33
N CYS A 142 7.58 14.57 -9.27
CA CYS A 142 7.14 15.63 -10.19
C CYS A 142 6.60 16.89 -9.46
N ALA A 143 7.09 17.17 -8.24
CA ALA A 143 6.63 18.32 -7.43
C ALA A 143 6.82 19.70 -8.11
N GLU A 144 7.66 19.81 -9.15
CA GLU A 144 7.97 21.10 -9.81
C GLU A 144 7.32 21.34 -11.17
N SER A 145 6.50 20.43 -11.72
CA SER A 145 5.82 20.71 -12.99
C SER A 145 4.44 20.06 -13.10
N ARG A 146 3.37 20.84 -12.91
CA ARG A 146 2.01 20.47 -13.35
C ARG A 146 1.61 21.27 -14.57
N PRO A 147 0.95 20.60 -15.53
CA PRO A 147 -0.50 20.66 -15.55
C PRO A 147 -1.15 19.30 -15.29
N ILE A 148 -2.39 19.37 -14.81
CA ILE A 148 -3.29 18.26 -14.48
C ILE A 148 -3.23 17.16 -15.55
N ARG A 149 -2.80 15.94 -15.20
CA ARG A 149 -2.92 14.78 -16.09
C ARG A 149 -4.40 14.44 -16.28
N ARG A 150 -4.97 14.84 -17.42
CA ARG A 150 -6.06 14.10 -18.05
C ARG A 150 -5.43 13.06 -18.97
N ASP A 151 -5.83 11.81 -18.80
CA ASP A 151 -5.48 10.65 -19.63
C ASP A 151 -3.98 10.33 -19.80
N GLN A 152 -3.50 9.38 -18.99
CA GLN A 152 -2.53 8.41 -19.51
C GLN A 152 -3.18 7.03 -19.55
N ARG A 153 -3.49 6.59 -20.78
CA ARG A 153 -3.88 5.22 -21.08
C ARG A 153 -2.75 4.29 -20.64
N PHE A 154 -3.08 3.31 -19.80
CA PHE A 154 -2.26 2.14 -19.52
C PHE A 154 -1.79 1.51 -20.84
N GLN A 155 -0.48 1.49 -21.11
CA GLN A 155 0.11 0.59 -22.10
C GLN A 155 0.49 -0.72 -21.41
N GLY A 156 -0.52 -1.53 -21.10
CA GLY A 156 -0.33 -2.97 -20.91
C GLY A 156 -0.67 -3.67 -22.22
N ARG A 157 0.34 -4.02 -23.05
CA ARG A 157 0.12 -4.97 -24.14
C ARG A 157 -0.06 -6.35 -23.52
N PHE A 158 -1.29 -6.84 -23.51
CA PHE A 158 -1.56 -8.27 -23.43
C PHE A 158 -1.11 -8.92 -24.74
N THR A 159 -0.09 -9.76 -24.67
CA THR A 159 0.09 -10.84 -25.66
C THR A 159 -0.20 -12.15 -24.95
N ARG A 160 -1.15 -12.88 -25.55
CA ARG A 160 -1.58 -14.23 -25.20
C ARG A 160 -0.45 -15.24 -25.25
#